data_AF-A0A918AGD6-F1
#
_entry.id   AF-A0A918AGD6-F1
#
_cell.length_a   1.000
_cell.length_b   1.000
_cell.length_c   1.000
_cell.angle_alpha   90.00
_cell.angle_beta   90.00
_cell.angle_gamma   90.00
#
_symmetry.space_group_name_H-M   'P 1'
#
loop_
_entity.id
_entity.type
_entity.pdbx_description
1 polymer ?
#
loop_
_entity_poly.entity_id
_entity_poly.type
_entity_poly.pdbx_seq_one_letter_code
_entity_poly.pdbx_strand_id
1 'polypeptide(L)'
;MIAAERFERAAVLGVAVAEEARRLIRLHLMPAEVGEDGKVVVDVPMPDAAVVTALLDVAADCFGERGESVEEMRQAALETLLQLADFDTDSRLNATPP
;
A
#
# COMPACT_ATOMS: atom_id res chain seq x y z
N MET A 1 23.47 17.13 14.15
CA MET A 1 23.33 15.68 14.46
C MET A 1 21.89 15.27 14.74
N ILE A 2 21.15 15.98 15.61
CA ILE A 2 19.78 15.59 16.01
C ILE A 2 18.78 15.48 14.85
N ALA A 3 18.89 16.30 13.80
CA ALA A 3 17.96 16.25 12.67
C ALA A 3 18.15 15.01 11.79
N ALA A 4 19.40 14.62 11.48
CA ALA A 4 19.69 13.48 10.63
C ALA A 4 19.20 12.16 11.25
N GLU A 5 19.46 11.96 12.54
CA GLU A 5 18.99 10.79 13.29
C GLU A 5 17.45 10.71 13.36
N ARG A 6 16.77 11.87 13.43
CA ARG A 6 15.30 11.92 13.38
C ARG A 6 14.76 11.52 12.02
N PHE A 7 15.37 11.98 10.93
CA PHE A 7 14.96 11.60 9.58
C PHE A 7 15.23 10.12 9.30
N GLU A 8 16.34 9.58 9.78
CA GLU A 8 16.66 8.15 9.66
C GLU A 8 15.60 7.28 10.37
N ARG A 9 15.24 7.64 11.61
CA ARG A 9 14.17 6.93 12.35
C ARG A 9 12.81 7.06 11.66
N ALA A 10 12.49 8.24 11.11
CA ALA A 10 11.26 8.45 10.35
C ALA A 10 11.20 7.59 9.08
N ALA A 11 12.32 7.44 8.38
CA ALA A 11 12.41 6.57 7.21
C ALA A 11 12.19 5.10 7.58
N VAL A 12 12.81 4.62 8.66
CA VAL A 12 12.58 3.24 9.17
C VAL A 12 11.12 3.01 9.53
N LEU A 13 10.48 3.98 10.19
CA LEU A 13 9.05 3.92 10.51
C LEU A 13 8.18 3.89 9.25
N GLY A 14 8.51 4.68 8.23
CA GLY A 14 7.82 4.66 6.94
C GLY A 14 7.87 3.29 6.27
N VAL A 15 9.03 2.63 6.31
CA VAL A 15 9.19 1.26 5.80
C VAL A 15 8.34 0.26 6.59
N ALA A 16 8.34 0.35 7.92
CA ALA A 16 7.54 -0.54 8.76
C ALA A 16 6.02 -0.38 8.50
N VAL A 17 5.56 0.86 8.30
CA VAL A 17 4.16 1.14 7.94
C VAL A 17 3.83 0.59 6.56
N ALA A 18 4.72 0.75 5.58
CA ALA A 18 4.52 0.20 4.24
C ALA A 18 4.41 -1.33 4.25
N GLU A 19 5.25 -2.02 5.03
CA GLU A 19 5.17 -3.48 5.19
C GLU A 19 3.87 -3.95 5.86
N GLU A 20 3.38 -3.22 6.86
CA GLU A 20 2.11 -3.56 7.50
C GLU A 20 0.91 -3.28 6.58
N ALA A 21 0.94 -2.18 5.82
CA ALA A 21 -0.06 -1.89 4.79
C ALA A 21 -0.13 -3.02 3.75
N ARG A 22 1.03 -3.50 3.30
CA ARG A 22 1.16 -4.69 2.44
C ARG A 22 0.55 -5.93 3.08
N ARG A 23 0.82 -6.17 4.37
CA ARG A 23 0.28 -7.33 5.10
C ARG A 23 -1.25 -7.27 5.19
N LEU A 24 -1.81 -6.09 5.49
CA LEU A 24 -3.25 -5.84 5.52
C LEU A 24 -3.89 -6.04 4.15
N ILE A 25 -3.31 -5.47 3.09
CA ILE A 25 -3.81 -5.63 1.72
C ILE A 25 -3.81 -7.12 1.33
N ARG A 26 -2.74 -7.87 1.61
CA ARG A 26 -2.67 -9.32 1.33
C ARG A 26 -3.68 -10.14 2.11
N LEU A 27 -4.01 -9.76 3.34
CA LEU A 27 -5.00 -10.46 4.16
C LEU A 27 -6.39 -10.44 3.51
N HIS A 28 -6.72 -9.33 2.87
CA HIS A 28 -8.03 -9.11 2.24
C HIS A 28 -8.06 -9.42 0.76
N LEU A 29 -6.94 -9.87 0.21
CA LEU A 29 -6.80 -10.19 -1.20
C LEU A 29 -7.40 -11.56 -1.52
N MET A 30 -8.72 -11.63 -1.38
CA MET A 30 -9.54 -12.65 -2.02
C MET A 30 -10.00 -12.09 -3.36
N PRO A 31 -9.90 -12.85 -4.47
CA PRO A 31 -10.44 -12.39 -5.74
C PRO A 31 -11.94 -12.14 -5.57
N ALA A 32 -12.39 -10.89 -5.64
CA ALA A 32 -13.77 -10.59 -5.94
C ALA A 32 -13.96 -10.51 -7.45
N GLU A 33 -15.21 -10.47 -7.89
CA GLU A 33 -15.59 -10.42 -9.29
C GLU A 33 -14.78 -9.36 -10.04
N VAL A 34 -14.19 -9.77 -11.17
CA VAL A 34 -13.57 -8.82 -12.10
C VAL A 34 -14.70 -8.01 -12.73
N GLY A 35 -14.69 -6.70 -12.49
CA GLY A 35 -15.65 -5.78 -13.10
C GLY A 35 -15.54 -5.77 -14.62
N GLU A 36 -16.58 -5.29 -15.30
CA GLU A 36 -16.61 -5.19 -16.77
C GLU A 36 -15.52 -4.26 -17.33
N ASP A 37 -14.93 -3.40 -16.50
CA ASP A 37 -13.80 -2.53 -16.82
C ASP A 37 -12.42 -3.18 -16.60
N GLY A 38 -12.39 -4.48 -16.27
CA GLY A 38 -11.17 -5.25 -16.03
C GLY A 38 -10.54 -5.00 -14.67
N LYS A 39 -11.20 -4.26 -13.76
CA LYS A 39 -10.70 -4.02 -12.41
C LYS A 39 -11.11 -5.14 -11.46
N VAL A 40 -10.19 -5.52 -10.57
CA VAL A 40 -10.48 -6.42 -9.46
C VAL A 40 -10.97 -5.59 -8.29
N VAL A 41 -12.17 -5.87 -7.81
CA VAL A 41 -12.67 -5.28 -6.56
C VAL A 41 -12.08 -6.08 -5.40
N VAL A 42 -11.54 -5.40 -4.40
CA VAL A 42 -11.06 -6.03 -3.16
C VAL A 42 -11.94 -5.50 -2.04
N ASP A 43 -12.67 -6.39 -1.37
CA ASP A 43 -13.47 -6.00 -0.21
C ASP A 43 -12.59 -6.03 1.05
N VAL A 44 -12.50 -4.89 1.73
CA VAL A 44 -11.74 -4.75 2.97
C VAL A 44 -12.75 -4.41 4.08
N PRO A 45 -13.00 -5.32 5.04
CA PRO A 45 -13.93 -5.06 6.13
C PRO A 45 -13.37 -4.04 7.13
N MET A 46 -14.25 -3.39 7.88
CA MET A 46 -13.87 -2.59 9.03
C MET A 46 -13.28 -3.48 10.14
N PRO A 47 -12.24 -3.03 10.87
CA PRO A 47 -11.66 -1.68 10.87
C PRO A 47 -10.57 -1.42 9.82
N ASP A 48 -10.13 -2.45 9.11
CA ASP A 48 -8.93 -2.39 8.27
C ASP A 48 -9.10 -1.42 7.09
N ALA A 49 -10.31 -1.29 6.55
CA ALA A 49 -10.61 -0.28 5.52
C ALA A 49 -10.27 1.14 5.96
N ALA A 50 -10.60 1.52 7.19
CA ALA A 50 -10.30 2.86 7.70
C ALA A 50 -8.79 3.11 7.81
N VAL A 51 -8.02 2.08 8.18
CA VAL A 51 -6.56 2.14 8.27
C VAL A 51 -5.95 2.31 6.88
N VAL A 52 -6.39 1.51 5.91
CA VAL A 52 -5.91 1.58 4.52
C VAL A 52 -6.25 2.94 3.91
N THR A 53 -7.47 3.44 4.06
CA THR A 53 -7.86 4.77 3.56
C THR A 53 -7.01 5.87 4.17
N ALA A 54 -6.81 5.88 5.49
CA ALA A 54 -6.01 6.90 6.16
C ALA A 54 -4.54 6.89 5.68
N LEU A 55 -3.96 5.71 5.43
CA LEU A 55 -2.62 5.58 4.89
C LEU A 55 -2.51 6.11 3.46
N LEU A 56 -3.49 5.78 2.61
CA LEU A 56 -3.53 6.26 1.22
C LEU A 56 -3.71 7.78 1.15
N ASP A 57 -4.47 8.38 2.07
CA ASP A 57 -4.63 9.84 2.18
C ASP A 57 -3.30 10.52 2.51
N VAL A 58 -2.61 10.06 3.54
CA VAL A 58 -1.30 10.63 3.92
C VAL A 58 -0.27 10.40 2.82
N ALA A 59 -0.30 9.24 2.17
CA ALA A 59 0.58 8.96 1.04
C ALA A 59 0.29 9.89 -0.15
N ALA A 60 -0.98 10.11 -0.50
CA ALA A 60 -1.38 11.04 -1.56
C ALA A 60 -0.87 12.46 -1.30
N ASP A 61 -0.99 12.95 -0.06
CA ASP A 61 -0.46 14.26 0.34
C ASP A 61 1.07 14.34 0.24
N CYS A 62 1.77 13.22 0.52
CA CYS A 62 3.22 13.14 0.49
C CYS A 62 3.80 13.02 -0.93
N PHE A 63 3.09 12.35 -1.84
CA PHE A 63 3.55 12.15 -3.22
C PHE A 63 3.40 13.38 -4.11
N GLY A 64 2.67 14.41 -3.66
CA GLY A 64 2.74 15.78 -4.17
C GLY A 64 2.75 15.88 -5.70
N GLU A 65 1.56 15.93 -6.31
CA GLU A 65 1.28 16.13 -7.74
C GLU A 65 1.55 14.92 -8.66
N ARG A 66 0.46 14.29 -9.15
CA ARG A 66 0.38 13.57 -10.45
C ARG A 66 -1.03 13.06 -10.84
N GLY A 67 -2.11 13.61 -10.28
CA GLY A 67 -3.48 13.27 -10.67
C GLY A 67 -4.38 14.51 -10.71
N GLU A 68 -5.40 14.50 -11.57
CA GLU A 68 -6.47 15.49 -11.63
C GLU A 68 -7.44 15.37 -10.44
N SER A 69 -7.35 14.27 -9.66
CA SER A 69 -8.20 14.02 -8.47
C SER A 69 -7.50 13.28 -7.31
N VAL A 70 -8.10 13.37 -6.12
CA VAL A 70 -7.64 12.66 -4.90
C VAL A 70 -7.67 11.14 -5.07
N GLU A 71 -8.67 10.60 -5.78
CA GLU A 71 -8.79 9.17 -6.03
C GLU A 71 -7.65 8.64 -6.92
N GLU A 72 -7.20 9.42 -7.90
CA GLU A 72 -6.03 9.04 -8.72
C GLU A 72 -4.74 9.00 -7.90
N MET A 73 -4.58 9.92 -6.94
CA MET A 73 -3.42 9.92 -6.05
C MET A 73 -3.46 8.74 -5.06
N ARG A 74 -4.63 8.41 -4.51
CA ARG A 74 -4.83 7.20 -3.70
C ARG A 74 -4.51 5.95 -4.51
N GLN A 75 -4.94 5.88 -5.77
CA GLN A 75 -4.66 4.76 -6.65
C GLN A 75 -3.16 4.61 -6.95
N ALA A 76 -2.45 5.70 -7.19
CA ALA A 76 -1.00 5.67 -7.40
C ALA A 76 -0.22 5.22 -6.15
N ALA A 77 -0.65 5.67 -4.96
CA ALA A 77 -0.10 5.20 -3.69
C ALA A 77 -0.38 3.70 -3.48
N LEU A 78 -1.60 3.25 -3.80
CA LEU A 78 -1.98 1.84 -3.73
C LEU A 78 -1.15 1.00 -4.71
N GLU A 79 -0.93 1.44 -5.94
CA GLU A 79 -0.10 0.74 -6.93
C GLU A 79 1.33 0.53 -6.40
N THR A 80 1.92 1.56 -5.78
CA THR A 80 3.24 1.45 -5.14
C THR A 80 3.22 0.41 -4.01
N LEU A 81 2.18 0.41 -3.18
CA LEU A 81 2.01 -0.60 -2.12
C LEU A 81 1.82 -2.02 -2.68
N LEU A 82 1.13 -2.17 -3.82
CA LEU A 82 0.94 -3.45 -4.50
C LEU A 82 2.25 -3.96 -5.13
N GLN A 83 3.06 -3.07 -5.70
CA GLN A 83 4.41 -3.42 -6.19
C GLN A 83 5.30 -3.90 -5.04
N LEU A 84 5.29 -3.22 -3.90
CA LEU A 84 5.96 -3.67 -2.67
C LEU A 84 5.34 -4.97 -2.10
N ALA A 85 4.04 -5.17 -2.31
CA ALA A 85 3.35 -6.39 -1.95
C ALA A 85 3.80 -7.62 -2.76
N ASP A 86 4.62 -7.39 -3.79
CA ASP A 86 5.20 -8.40 -4.63
C ASP A 86 4.13 -9.10 -5.51
N PHE A 87 3.28 -8.26 -6.09
CA PHE A 87 2.54 -8.60 -7.31
C PHE A 87 3.45 -8.66 -8.55
N ASP A 88 4.75 -8.45 -8.38
CA ASP A 88 5.77 -8.78 -9.35
C ASP A 88 6.16 -10.25 -9.19
N THR A 89 6.26 -10.98 -10.30
CA THR A 89 6.38 -12.44 -10.37
C THR A 89 7.63 -13.06 -9.71
N ASP A 90 8.50 -12.26 -9.09
CA ASP A 90 9.83 -12.65 -8.61
C ASP A 90 10.04 -12.53 -7.07
N SER A 91 8.98 -12.38 -6.28
CA SER A 91 9.11 -12.29 -4.82
C SER A 91 9.77 -13.51 -4.18
N ARG A 92 10.93 -13.31 -3.57
CA ARG A 92 11.60 -14.31 -2.73
C ARG A 92 10.91 -14.55 -1.38
N LEU A 93 9.81 -13.85 -1.08
CA LEU A 93 9.02 -14.02 0.14
C LEU A 93 7.87 -15.05 -0.01
N ASN A 94 7.62 -15.53 -1.24
CA ASN A 94 6.76 -16.70 -1.51
C ASN A 94 7.53 -18.03 -1.44
N ALA A 95 8.84 -17.99 -1.15
CA ALA A 95 9.60 -19.21 -0.89
C ALA A 95 9.17 -19.78 0.45
N THR A 96 8.32 -20.82 0.41
CA THR A 96 8.05 -21.68 1.55
C THR A 96 9.39 -22.16 2.13
N PRO A 97 9.67 -22.00 3.42
CA PRO A 97 10.82 -22.67 4.02
C PRO A 97 10.65 -24.20 3.89
N PRO A 98 11.75 -24.97 3.77
CA PRO A 98 11.69 -26.41 3.56
C PRO A 98 10.93 -27.16 4.65
#